data_AF-E6LI23-F1
#
_entry.id   AF-E6LI23-F1
#
_cell.length_a   1.000
_cell.length_b   1.000
_cell.length_c   1.000
_cell.angle_alpha   90.00
_cell.angle_beta   90.00
_cell.angle_gamma   90.00
#
_symmetry.space_group_name_H-M   'P 1'
#
loop_
_entity.id
_entity.type
_entity.pdbx_description
1 polymer ?
#
loop_
_entity_poly.entity_id
_entity_poly.type
_entity_poly.pdbx_seq_one_letter_code
_entity_poly.pdbx_strand_id
1 'polypeptide(L)'
;MGTGVGGGAINKGEFVGGISHPEMGHVIIQKDLQDDFFGVCPFHGNCLEGMISGPALEKRTHMLGKTIPADHPIWKIVSNYLAQAILNTSLTLDTEMFILGGGVFKQKQLLPMVQNEFVKLNNGYKTIENINDYIQLASLDGNQAIIGCLALARDVAK
;
A
#
# COMPACT_ATOMS: atom_id res chain seq x y z
N MET A 1 -0.46 2.18 4.83
CA MET A 1 -1.93 2.20 4.80
C MET A 1 -2.50 2.25 6.21
N GLY A 2 -3.08 3.38 6.58
CA GLY A 2 -3.70 3.68 7.88
C GLY A 2 -4.80 4.71 7.68
N THR A 3 -4.76 5.85 8.39
CA THR A 3 -5.66 6.98 8.14
C THR A 3 -5.62 7.44 6.68
N GLY A 4 -4.43 7.42 6.08
CA GLY A 4 -4.21 7.60 4.65
C GLY A 4 -3.39 6.46 4.03
N VAL A 5 -3.00 6.65 2.78
CA VAL A 5 -2.05 5.79 2.06
C VAL A 5 -0.91 6.68 1.61
N GLY A 6 0.31 6.33 1.99
CA GLY A 6 1.52 7.01 1.56
C GLY A 6 2.55 5.96 1.17
N GLY A 7 3.57 6.41 0.45
CA GLY A 7 4.68 5.56 0.03
C GLY A 7 5.92 6.40 -0.24
N GLY A 8 7.08 5.81 0.00
CA GLY A 8 8.37 6.34 -0.37
C GLY A 8 9.20 5.24 -1.01
N ALA A 9 10.21 5.63 -1.78
CA ALA A 9 11.15 4.70 -2.37
C ALA A 9 12.58 5.09 -2.01
N ILE A 10 13.45 4.09 -1.93
CA ILE A 10 14.89 4.25 -1.75
C ILE A 10 15.54 3.62 -2.98
N ASN A 11 16.43 4.35 -3.63
CA ASN A 11 17.22 3.87 -4.76
C ASN A 11 18.71 4.10 -4.44
N LYS A 12 19.50 3.02 -4.38
CA LYS A 12 20.93 3.06 -4.06
C LYS A 12 21.24 3.83 -2.75
N GLY A 13 20.41 3.63 -1.73
CA GLY A 13 20.57 4.27 -0.42
C GLY A 13 19.99 5.69 -0.32
N GLU A 14 19.58 6.28 -1.43
CA GLU A 14 19.02 7.64 -1.48
C GLU A 14 17.49 7.62 -1.58
N PHE A 15 16.83 8.57 -0.92
CA PHE A 15 15.38 8.74 -1.07
C PHE A 15 15.04 9.22 -2.48
N VAL A 16 14.06 8.57 -3.10
CA VAL A 16 13.52 9.01 -4.39
C VAL A 16 12.67 10.26 -4.17
N GLY A 17 13.03 11.36 -4.83
CA GLY A 17 12.33 12.63 -4.79
C GLY A 17 12.80 13.57 -5.90
N GLY A 18 12.03 14.63 -6.16
CA GLY A 18 12.34 15.65 -7.16
C GLY A 18 11.98 17.03 -6.64
N ILE A 19 11.00 17.69 -7.28
CA ILE A 19 10.42 18.95 -6.76
C ILE A 19 9.84 18.75 -5.35
N SER A 20 9.29 17.57 -5.07
CA SER A 20 8.80 17.14 -3.76
C SER A 20 9.04 15.64 -3.56
N HIS A 21 8.60 15.11 -2.42
CA HIS A 21 8.50 13.68 -2.18
C HIS A 21 7.36 13.03 -2.99
N PRO A 22 7.42 11.71 -3.23
CA PRO A 22 6.35 10.98 -3.90
C PRO A 22 5.03 11.01 -3.12
N GLU A 23 3.92 11.09 -3.86
CA GLU A 23 2.54 10.99 -3.34
C GLU A 23 1.86 9.71 -3.85
N MET A 24 2.48 8.56 -3.54
CA MET A 24 2.09 7.25 -4.10
C MET A 24 0.68 6.80 -3.72
N GLY A 25 0.09 7.36 -2.66
CA GLY A 25 -1.29 7.04 -2.25
C GLY A 25 -2.38 7.66 -3.12
N HIS A 26 -2.04 8.64 -3.95
CA HIS A 26 -2.99 9.33 -4.80
C HIS A 26 -2.99 8.85 -6.25
N VAL A 27 -2.32 7.73 -6.54
CA VAL A 27 -2.40 7.09 -7.86
C VAL A 27 -3.85 6.69 -8.19
N ILE A 28 -4.23 6.87 -9.45
CA ILE A 28 -5.53 6.43 -9.95
C ILE A 28 -5.46 4.92 -10.16
N ILE A 29 -6.51 4.23 -9.69
CA ILE A 29 -6.66 2.79 -9.87
C ILE A 29 -7.87 2.51 -10.76
N GLN A 30 -7.88 1.34 -11.39
CA GLN A 30 -9.04 0.84 -12.11
C GLN A 30 -10.06 0.34 -11.08
N LYS A 31 -11.13 1.10 -10.91
CA LYS A 31 -12.24 0.75 -10.02
C LYS A 31 -12.97 -0.48 -10.54
N ASP A 32 -13.33 -1.41 -9.65
CA ASP A 32 -14.20 -2.54 -9.98
C ASP A 32 -15.57 -1.99 -10.43
N LEU A 33 -16.12 -2.53 -11.51
CA LEU A 33 -17.41 -2.10 -12.05
C LEU A 33 -18.56 -2.33 -11.07
N GLN A 34 -18.41 -3.28 -10.15
CA GLN A 34 -19.38 -3.60 -9.10
C GLN A 34 -19.17 -2.78 -7.82
N ASP A 35 -18.08 -2.02 -7.73
CA ASP A 35 -17.81 -1.16 -6.59
C ASP A 35 -18.44 0.22 -6.80
N ASP A 36 -19.59 0.46 -6.16
CA ASP A 36 -20.34 1.72 -6.23
C ASP A 36 -19.74 2.85 -5.37
N PHE A 37 -18.71 2.55 -4.57
CA PHE A 37 -18.09 3.54 -3.70
C PHE A 37 -17.42 4.65 -4.51
N PHE A 38 -17.71 5.90 -4.14
CA PHE A 38 -17.13 7.07 -4.79
C PHE A 38 -15.68 7.35 -4.35
N GLY A 39 -15.36 7.00 -3.10
CA GLY A 39 -14.09 7.31 -2.45
C GLY A 39 -14.19 8.47 -1.45
N VAL A 40 -13.23 8.54 -0.53
CA VAL A 40 -13.17 9.55 0.54
C VAL A 40 -12.18 10.67 0.29
N CYS A 41 -11.32 10.55 -0.71
CA CYS A 41 -10.29 11.55 -0.97
C CYS A 41 -10.97 12.85 -1.45
N PRO A 42 -10.77 13.99 -0.77
CA PRO A 42 -11.43 15.24 -1.16
C PRO A 42 -10.88 15.82 -2.48
N PHE A 43 -9.69 15.41 -2.90
CA PHE A 43 -9.04 15.89 -4.12
C PHE A 43 -9.40 15.06 -5.35
N HIS A 44 -9.43 13.73 -5.21
CA HIS A 44 -9.49 12.82 -6.35
C HIS A 44 -10.71 11.89 -6.33
N GLY A 45 -11.45 11.82 -5.23
CA GLY A 45 -12.50 10.82 -5.02
C GLY A 45 -11.90 9.41 -4.91
N ASN A 46 -11.73 8.76 -6.07
CA ASN A 46 -11.41 7.34 -6.21
C ASN A 46 -9.92 7.02 -6.47
N CYS A 47 -8.99 7.88 -6.04
CA CYS A 47 -7.58 7.48 -5.97
C CYS A 47 -7.40 6.33 -4.97
N LEU A 48 -6.25 5.66 -4.99
CA LEU A 48 -5.95 4.53 -4.10
C LEU A 48 -6.32 4.83 -2.63
N GLU A 49 -5.81 5.91 -2.05
CA GLU A 49 -6.15 6.33 -0.68
C GLU A 49 -7.66 6.51 -0.48
N GLY A 50 -8.33 7.16 -1.42
CA GLY A 50 -9.77 7.39 -1.38
C GLY A 50 -10.57 6.10 -1.34
N MET A 51 -10.03 5.00 -1.86
CA MET A 51 -10.71 3.72 -1.94
C MET A 51 -10.36 2.74 -0.81
N ILE A 52 -9.13 2.78 -0.28
CA ILE A 52 -8.63 1.74 0.65
C ILE A 52 -8.11 2.24 2.00
N SER A 53 -8.09 3.54 2.25
CA SER A 53 -7.70 4.06 3.57
C SER A 53 -8.63 3.59 4.68
N GLY A 54 -8.19 3.68 5.94
CA GLY A 54 -9.02 3.37 7.11
C GLY A 54 -10.38 4.09 7.09
N PRO A 55 -10.44 5.41 6.83
CA PRO A 55 -11.70 6.13 6.65
C PRO A 55 -12.53 5.65 5.46
N ALA A 56 -11.90 5.21 4.36
CA ALA A 56 -12.62 4.60 3.24
C ALA A 56 -13.30 3.29 3.67
N LEU A 57 -12.57 2.40 4.36
CA LEU A 57 -13.10 1.15 4.89
C LEU A 57 -14.23 1.39 5.88
N GLU A 58 -14.06 2.35 6.80
CA GLU A 58 -15.08 2.69 7.78
C GLU A 58 -16.35 3.22 7.12
N LYS A 59 -16.21 4.15 6.16
CA LYS A 59 -17.36 4.73 5.46
C LYS A 59 -18.17 3.69 4.68
N ARG A 60 -17.52 2.68 4.10
CA ARG A 60 -18.18 1.67 3.25
C ARG A 60 -18.65 0.42 3.98
N THR A 61 -18.06 0.10 5.13
CA THR A 61 -18.44 -1.08 5.92
C THR A 61 -19.21 -0.73 7.19
N HIS A 62 -19.21 0.54 7.59
CA HIS A 62 -19.70 1.01 8.89
C HIS A 62 -18.99 0.34 10.09
N MET A 63 -17.78 -0.17 9.86
CA MET A 63 -16.96 -0.83 10.87
C MET A 63 -15.57 -0.21 10.91
N LEU A 64 -14.97 -0.14 12.10
CA LEU A 64 -13.55 0.22 12.20
C LEU A 64 -12.72 -0.83 11.45
N GLY A 65 -11.69 -0.42 10.71
CA GLY A 65 -10.88 -1.34 9.90
C GLY A 65 -10.30 -2.55 10.66
N LYS A 66 -10.08 -2.42 11.97
CA LYS A 66 -9.61 -3.50 12.86
C LYS A 66 -10.69 -4.51 13.27
N THR A 67 -11.97 -4.17 13.12
CA THR A 67 -13.11 -5.01 13.52
C THR A 67 -13.81 -5.67 12.34
N ILE A 68 -13.45 -5.30 11.11
CA ILE A 68 -13.96 -5.96 9.90
C ILE A 68 -13.53 -7.44 9.92
N PRO A 69 -14.47 -8.40 9.79
CA PRO A 69 -14.17 -9.83 9.77
C PRO A 69 -13.19 -10.22 8.66
N ALA A 70 -12.39 -11.26 8.88
CA ALA A 70 -11.35 -11.66 7.93
C ALA A 70 -11.91 -12.20 6.60
N ASP A 71 -13.13 -12.74 6.62
CA ASP A 71 -13.89 -13.25 5.47
C ASP A 71 -14.76 -12.19 4.79
N HIS A 72 -14.75 -10.94 5.27
CA HIS A 72 -15.56 -9.87 4.68
C HIS A 72 -15.13 -9.61 3.23
N PRO A 73 -16.09 -9.49 2.27
CA PRO A 73 -15.78 -9.36 0.84
C PRO A 73 -14.97 -8.11 0.48
N ILE A 74 -14.99 -7.08 1.35
CA ILE A 74 -14.22 -5.85 1.16
C ILE A 74 -12.73 -6.12 0.94
N TRP A 75 -12.18 -7.16 1.58
CA TRP A 75 -10.75 -7.45 1.48
C TRP A 75 -10.33 -7.81 0.07
N LYS A 76 -11.22 -8.38 -0.75
CA LYS A 76 -10.96 -8.65 -2.17
C LYS A 76 -10.78 -7.36 -2.97
N ILE A 77 -11.62 -6.35 -2.70
CA ILE A 77 -11.54 -5.02 -3.33
C ILE A 77 -10.25 -4.34 -2.89
N VAL A 78 -9.97 -4.32 -1.58
CA VAL A 78 -8.78 -3.68 -1.00
C VAL A 78 -7.50 -4.32 -1.53
N SER A 79 -7.43 -5.65 -1.55
CA SER A 79 -6.25 -6.36 -2.04
C SER A 79 -6.01 -6.12 -3.51
N ASN A 80 -7.07 -6.09 -4.33
CA ASN A 80 -6.96 -5.83 -5.75
C ASN A 80 -6.47 -4.40 -6.03
N TYR A 81 -7.08 -3.38 -5.41
CA TYR A 81 -6.67 -1.99 -5.62
C TYR A 81 -5.25 -1.72 -5.16
N LEU A 82 -4.83 -2.28 -4.02
CA LEU A 82 -3.45 -2.16 -3.59
C LEU A 82 -2.48 -2.91 -4.52
N ALA A 83 -2.84 -4.10 -4.99
CA ALA A 83 -2.02 -4.85 -5.94
C ALA A 83 -1.83 -4.11 -7.27
N GLN A 84 -2.85 -3.38 -7.76
CA GLN A 84 -2.72 -2.52 -8.93
C GLN A 84 -1.66 -1.42 -8.70
N ALA A 85 -1.70 -0.75 -7.53
CA ALA A 85 -0.73 0.28 -7.19
C ALA A 85 0.70 -0.27 -7.04
N ILE A 86 0.84 -1.46 -6.46
CA ILE A 86 2.13 -2.16 -6.36
C ILE A 86 2.64 -2.53 -7.76
N LEU A 87 1.79 -3.05 -8.65
CA LEU A 87 2.19 -3.36 -10.02
C LEU A 87 2.64 -2.11 -10.77
N ASN A 88 1.85 -1.03 -10.73
CA ASN A 88 2.20 0.24 -11.37
C ASN A 88 3.56 0.76 -10.86
N THR A 89 3.79 0.70 -9.55
CA THR A 89 5.06 1.13 -8.94
C THR A 89 6.22 0.21 -9.36
N SER A 90 5.99 -1.10 -9.36
CA SER A 90 6.98 -2.12 -9.76
C SER A 90 7.42 -1.95 -11.21
N LEU A 91 6.48 -1.60 -12.11
CA LEU A 91 6.78 -1.33 -13.52
C LEU A 91 7.46 0.02 -13.73
N THR A 92 7.18 1.01 -12.88
CA THR A 92 7.74 2.36 -13.00
C THR A 92 9.15 2.47 -12.43
N LEU A 93 9.39 1.87 -11.27
CA LEU A 93 10.64 2.04 -10.51
C LEU A 93 11.56 0.82 -10.56
N ASP A 94 11.12 -0.28 -11.18
CA ASP A 94 11.81 -1.57 -11.15
C ASP A 94 12.17 -2.01 -9.72
N THR A 95 11.22 -1.84 -8.80
CA THR A 95 11.41 -2.03 -7.36
C THR A 95 11.86 -3.44 -7.02
N GLU A 96 12.90 -3.58 -6.19
CA GLU A 96 13.43 -4.87 -5.71
C GLU A 96 12.53 -5.52 -4.65
N MET A 97 11.87 -4.72 -3.81
CA MET A 97 10.99 -5.20 -2.73
C MET A 97 10.02 -4.13 -2.25
N PHE A 98 8.86 -4.55 -1.77
CA PHE A 98 7.83 -3.72 -1.15
C PHE A 98 7.68 -4.05 0.33
N ILE A 99 7.76 -3.01 1.16
CA ILE A 99 7.54 -3.09 2.60
C ILE A 99 6.17 -2.46 2.92
N LEU A 100 5.21 -3.29 3.33
CA LEU A 100 3.84 -2.87 3.62
C LEU A 100 3.64 -2.65 5.12
N GLY A 101 3.08 -1.50 5.48
CA GLY A 101 2.86 -1.13 6.87
C GLY A 101 1.63 -0.26 7.09
N GLY A 102 1.36 0.04 8.37
CA GLY A 102 0.23 0.83 8.83
C GLY A 102 -0.89 -0.02 9.43
N GLY A 103 -1.84 0.66 10.10
CA GLY A 103 -2.82 0.01 10.97
C GLY A 103 -3.74 -1.01 10.28
N VAL A 104 -4.02 -0.85 8.99
CA VAL A 104 -4.88 -1.78 8.24
C VAL A 104 -4.18 -3.13 8.02
N PHE A 105 -2.85 -3.16 7.94
CA PHE A 105 -2.07 -4.41 7.82
C PHE A 105 -2.01 -5.24 9.11
N LYS A 106 -2.69 -4.82 10.19
CA LYS A 106 -2.99 -5.71 11.32
C LYS A 106 -3.94 -6.86 10.93
N GLN A 107 -4.64 -6.71 9.82
CA GLN A 107 -5.49 -7.73 9.20
C GLN A 107 -4.62 -8.74 8.43
N LYS A 108 -4.29 -9.86 9.09
CA LYS A 108 -3.27 -10.82 8.61
C LYS A 108 -3.60 -11.47 7.26
N GLN A 109 -4.88 -11.63 6.94
CA GLN A 109 -5.34 -12.16 5.66
C GLN A 109 -4.96 -11.27 4.47
N LEU A 110 -4.76 -9.97 4.71
CA LEU A 110 -4.61 -9.00 3.62
C LEU A 110 -3.32 -9.19 2.82
N LEU A 111 -2.20 -9.52 3.47
CA LEU A 111 -0.92 -9.69 2.78
C LEU A 111 -0.99 -10.83 1.72
N PRO A 112 -1.39 -12.08 2.08
CA PRO A 112 -1.58 -13.13 1.07
C PRO A 112 -2.56 -12.76 -0.05
N MET A 113 -3.62 -12.01 0.26
CA MET A 113 -4.58 -11.57 -0.76
C MET A 113 -3.93 -10.58 -1.74
N VAL A 114 -3.16 -9.61 -1.24
CA VAL A 114 -2.43 -8.64 -2.07
C VAL A 114 -1.40 -9.34 -2.96
N GLN A 115 -0.63 -10.27 -2.39
CA GLN A 115 0.35 -11.08 -3.13
C GLN A 115 -0.33 -11.86 -4.26
N ASN A 116 -1.46 -12.51 -3.99
CA ASN A 116 -2.21 -13.27 -4.99
C ASN A 116 -2.76 -12.37 -6.10
N GLU A 117 -3.33 -11.22 -5.76
CA GLU A 117 -3.83 -10.26 -6.76
C GLU A 117 -2.68 -9.67 -7.59
N PHE A 118 -1.53 -9.38 -6.99
CA PHE A 118 -0.35 -8.91 -7.70
C PHE A 118 0.14 -9.95 -8.72
N VAL A 119 0.25 -11.23 -8.34
CA VAL A 119 0.68 -12.29 -9.26
C VAL A 119 -0.26 -12.42 -10.45
N LYS A 120 -1.58 -12.35 -10.21
CA LYS A 120 -2.59 -12.36 -11.29
C LYS A 120 -2.42 -11.16 -12.23
N LEU A 121 -2.30 -9.96 -11.68
CA LEU A 121 -2.16 -8.73 -12.46
C LEU A 121 -0.83 -8.68 -13.25
N ASN A 122 0.26 -9.15 -12.65
CA ASN A 122 1.57 -9.24 -13.30
C ASN A 122 1.56 -10.22 -14.48
N ASN A 123 0.72 -11.26 -14.44
CA ASN A 123 0.50 -12.21 -15.54
C ASN A 123 1.81 -12.75 -16.16
N GLY A 124 2.81 -13.02 -15.33
CA GLY A 124 4.12 -13.52 -15.75
C GLY A 124 5.01 -12.52 -16.50
N TYR A 125 4.66 -11.23 -16.55
CA TYR A 125 5.45 -10.21 -17.25
C TYR A 125 6.80 -9.96 -16.56
N LYS A 126 6.78 -9.65 -15.25
CA LYS A 126 8.00 -9.58 -14.43
C LYS A 126 8.28 -10.95 -13.81
N THR A 127 9.54 -11.37 -13.86
CA THR A 127 10.03 -12.53 -13.11
C THR A 127 10.13 -12.16 -11.64
N ILE A 128 9.37 -12.86 -10.80
CA ILE A 128 9.42 -12.72 -9.35
C ILE A 128 9.74 -14.10 -8.78
N GLU A 129 10.94 -14.25 -8.21
CA GLU A 129 11.41 -15.55 -7.70
C GLU A 129 10.57 -16.02 -6.51
N ASN A 130 10.37 -15.14 -5.52
CA ASN A 130 9.58 -15.41 -4.34
C ASN A 130 8.73 -14.19 -3.98
N ILE A 131 7.41 -14.36 -4.06
CA ILE A 131 6.46 -13.29 -3.76
C ILE A 131 6.51 -12.84 -2.30
N ASN A 132 6.94 -13.72 -1.38
CA ASN A 132 7.05 -13.39 0.04
C ASN A 132 8.26 -12.51 0.35
N ASP A 133 9.33 -12.61 -0.42
CA ASP A 133 10.50 -11.73 -0.30
C ASP A 133 10.24 -10.41 -1.03
N TYR A 134 9.44 -10.46 -2.11
CA TYR A 134 9.11 -9.30 -2.93
C TYR A 134 8.08 -8.36 -2.29
N ILE A 135 7.03 -8.89 -1.67
CA ILE A 135 6.00 -8.10 -0.99
C ILE A 135 5.85 -8.64 0.42
N GLN A 136 6.31 -7.87 1.41
CA GLN A 136 6.34 -8.28 2.80
C GLN A 136 5.85 -7.19 3.75
N LEU A 137 5.63 -7.57 5.01
CA LEU A 137 5.27 -6.62 6.05
C LEU A 137 6.49 -5.93 6.63
N ALA A 138 6.28 -4.71 7.11
CA ALA A 138 7.28 -4.01 7.88
C ALA A 138 7.60 -4.75 9.20
N SER A 139 8.88 -4.89 9.52
CA SER A 139 9.39 -5.77 10.59
C SER A 139 9.74 -5.09 11.91
N LEU A 140 9.56 -3.76 12.01
CA LEU A 140 9.95 -2.98 13.20
C LEU A 140 8.77 -2.72 14.17
N ASP A 141 7.74 -3.56 14.19
CA ASP A 141 6.62 -3.53 15.15
C ASP A 141 5.90 -2.17 15.29
N GLY A 142 5.85 -1.38 14.22
CA GLY A 142 5.23 -0.06 14.21
C GLY A 142 6.19 1.10 14.51
N ASN A 143 7.46 0.79 14.79
CA ASN A 143 8.51 1.77 15.08
C ASN A 143 9.32 2.19 13.84
N GLN A 144 8.89 1.82 12.63
CA GLN A 144 9.62 2.10 11.39
C GLN A 144 9.88 3.60 11.21
N ALA A 145 8.87 4.43 11.50
CA ALA A 145 8.98 5.88 11.37
C ALA A 145 9.97 6.47 12.39
N ILE A 146 9.86 6.12 13.67
CA ILE A 146 10.72 6.67 14.72
C ILE A 146 12.17 6.21 14.56
N ILE A 147 12.40 4.94 14.20
CA ILE A 147 13.74 4.42 13.90
C ILE A 147 14.31 5.09 12.65
N GLY A 148 13.48 5.31 11.62
CA GLY A 148 13.87 6.07 10.43
C GLY A 148 14.34 7.50 10.76
N CYS A 149 13.62 8.22 11.64
CA CYS A 149 14.04 9.54 12.11
C CYS A 149 15.40 9.50 12.83
N LEU A 150 15.65 8.48 13.65
CA LEU A 150 16.95 8.31 14.32
C LEU A 150 18.06 7.99 13.32
N ALA A 151 17.78 7.20 12.28
CA ALA A 151 18.73 6.93 11.21
C ALA A 151 19.09 8.20 10.44
N LEU A 152 18.10 9.03 10.09
CA LEU A 152 18.31 10.34 9.47
C LEU A 152 19.15 11.26 10.36
N ALA A 153 18.84 11.34 11.65
CA ALA A 153 19.61 12.13 12.61
C ALA A 153 21.08 11.69 12.69
N ARG A 154 21.33 10.37 12.70
CA ARG A 154 22.67 9.80 12.68
C ARG A 154 23.44 10.18 11.41
N ASP A 155 22.79 10.24 10.25
CA ASP A 155 23.48 10.57 9.00
C ASP A 155 23.84 12.06 8.88
N VAL A 156 23.07 12.95 9.53
CA VAL A 156 23.39 14.38 9.63
C VAL A 156 24.44 14.68 10.70
N ALA A 157 24.52 13.87 11.76
CA ALA A 157 25.45 14.07 12.88
C ALA A 157 26.88 13.58 12.64
N LYS A 158 27.17 13.02 11.45
CA LYS A 158 28.54 12.64 11.01
C LYS A 158 29.33 13.87 10.59
#